data_AF-A0A972MHP6-F1
#
_entry.id   AF-A0A972MHP6-F1
#
_cell.length_a   1.000
_cell.length_b   1.000
_cell.length_c   1.000
_cell.angle_alpha   90.00
_cell.angle_beta   90.00
_cell.angle_gamma   90.00
#
_symmetry.space_group_name_H-M   'P 1'
#
loop_
_entity.id
_entity.type
_entity.pdbx_description
1 polymer ?
#
loop_
_entity_poly.entity_id
_entity_poly.type
_entity_poly.pdbx_seq_one_letter_code
_entity_poly.pdbx_strand_id
1 'polypeptide(L)'
;MTFILTPKVFSHFDHRLAGEITNLLFPTYFASGWIIGIVIYTFIAIQSIKDKFIVKKLKGFIIGLTLVILLYMAEHKTLLPIGQQLNNQYYALLDEGKKQEAQLLKEKFKKVHMISSSINLINLLILIYLFYSYLSKREEEKS
;
A
#
# COMPACT_ATOMS: atom_id res chain seq x y z
N MET A 1 -1.24 3.51 10.91
CA MET A 1 -2.33 2.52 10.74
C MET A 1 -1.71 1.16 10.58
N THR A 2 -1.79 0.29 11.59
CA THR A 2 -1.17 -1.06 11.53
C THR A 2 -2.23 -2.11 11.24
N PHE A 3 -1.84 -3.26 10.70
CA PHE A 3 -2.72 -4.42 10.48
C PHE A 3 -3.49 -4.90 11.73
N ILE A 4 -3.14 -4.40 12.93
CA ILE A 4 -3.75 -4.77 14.21
C ILE A 4 -4.66 -3.65 14.73
N LEU A 5 -4.20 -2.39 14.71
CA LEU A 5 -5.00 -1.26 15.20
C LEU A 5 -6.17 -0.94 14.27
N THR A 6 -5.96 -1.04 12.97
CA THR A 6 -6.95 -0.67 11.97
C THR A 6 -8.23 -1.54 12.06
N PRO A 7 -8.16 -2.90 12.10
CA PRO A 7 -9.36 -3.72 12.26
C PRO A 7 -10.07 -3.50 13.61
N LYS A 8 -9.31 -3.28 14.69
CA LYS A 8 -9.85 -3.05 16.03
C LYS A 8 -10.62 -1.72 16.12
N VAL A 9 -10.14 -0.68 15.45
CA VAL A 9 -10.87 0.59 15.37
C VAL A 9 -12.10 0.41 14.48
N PHE A 10 -11.98 -0.25 13.34
CA PHE A 10 -13.09 -0.44 12.41
C PHE A 10 -14.19 -1.40 12.87
N SER A 11 -13.92 -2.30 13.82
CA SER A 11 -14.94 -3.19 14.38
C SER A 11 -16.02 -2.48 15.20
N HIS A 12 -15.81 -1.22 15.57
CA HIS A 12 -16.78 -0.39 16.31
C HIS A 12 -17.71 0.41 15.39
N PHE A 13 -17.46 0.41 14.08
CA PHE A 13 -18.29 1.09 13.09
C PHE A 13 -19.14 0.08 12.30
N ASP A 14 -20.28 0.53 11.78
CA ASP A 14 -21.01 -0.24 10.79
C ASP A 14 -20.17 -0.42 9.51
N HIS A 15 -20.42 -1.49 8.76
CA HIS A 15 -19.62 -1.84 7.59
C HIS A 15 -19.66 -0.79 6.48
N ARG A 16 -20.73 0.01 6.38
CA ARG A 16 -20.84 1.08 5.37
C ARG A 16 -19.94 2.24 5.77
N LEU A 17 -20.05 2.70 7.01
CA LEU A 17 -19.21 3.78 7.55
C LEU A 17 -17.72 3.41 7.59
N ALA A 18 -17.36 2.18 7.95
CA ALA A 18 -15.98 1.71 7.87
C ALA A 18 -15.43 1.79 6.43
N GLY A 19 -16.26 1.44 5.43
CA GLY A 19 -15.96 1.62 4.01
C GLY A 19 -15.75 3.08 3.62
N GLU A 20 -16.59 3.99 4.10
CA GLU A 20 -16.47 5.43 3.82
C GLU A 20 -15.19 6.03 4.41
N ILE A 21 -14.87 5.70 5.66
CA ILE A 21 -13.64 6.16 6.31
C ILE A 21 -12.41 5.64 5.58
N THR A 22 -12.39 4.34 5.20
CA THR A 22 -11.26 3.78 4.44
C THR A 22 -11.13 4.43 3.06
N ASN A 23 -12.24 4.73 2.38
CA ASN A 23 -12.24 5.46 1.11
C ASN A 23 -11.66 6.88 1.22
N LEU A 24 -11.77 7.52 2.38
CA LEU A 24 -11.16 8.82 2.65
C LEU A 24 -9.65 8.70 2.91
N LEU A 25 -9.22 7.69 3.68
CA LEU A 25 -7.83 7.55 4.14
C LEU A 25 -6.90 6.88 3.13
N PHE A 26 -7.39 5.85 2.44
CA PHE A 26 -6.56 5.00 1.58
C PHE A 26 -5.97 5.71 0.35
N PRO A 27 -6.66 6.66 -0.32
CA PRO A 27 -6.05 7.42 -1.41
C PRO A 27 -4.76 8.10 -0.99
N THR A 28 -4.80 8.85 0.11
CA THR A 28 -3.63 9.58 0.64
C THR A 28 -2.56 8.62 1.16
N TYR A 29 -2.97 7.56 1.87
CA TYR A 29 -2.04 6.53 2.36
C TYR A 29 -1.24 5.90 1.21
N PHE A 30 -1.91 5.33 0.20
CA PHE A 30 -1.21 4.69 -0.91
C PHE A 30 -0.45 5.71 -1.76
N ALA A 31 -1.01 6.91 -1.97
CA ALA A 31 -0.32 8.00 -2.67
C ALA A 31 1.01 8.35 -2.03
N SER A 32 1.01 8.56 -0.71
CA SER A 32 2.21 8.94 0.03
C SER A 32 3.33 7.90 -0.09
N GLY A 33 2.98 6.61 -0.10
CA GLY A 33 3.95 5.51 -0.17
C GLY A 33 4.84 5.56 -1.40
N TRP A 34 4.26 5.66 -2.60
CA TRP A 34 5.05 5.73 -3.83
C TRP A 34 5.64 7.13 -4.09
N ILE A 35 4.99 8.22 -3.67
CA ILE A 35 5.54 9.58 -3.79
C ILE A 35 6.83 9.70 -2.99
N ILE A 36 6.81 9.30 -1.71
CA ILE A 36 8.01 9.32 -0.85
C ILE A 36 9.08 8.39 -1.42
N GLY A 37 8.69 7.22 -1.91
CA GLY A 37 9.62 6.29 -2.55
C GLY A 37 10.34 6.91 -3.76
N ILE A 38 9.61 7.60 -4.64
CA ILE A 38 10.19 8.33 -5.78
C ILE A 38 11.17 9.40 -5.29
N VAL A 39 10.82 10.18 -4.27
CA VAL A 39 11.70 11.21 -3.71
C VAL A 39 13.02 10.60 -3.22
N ILE A 40 12.97 9.49 -2.47
CA ILE A 40 14.17 8.78 -2.00
C ILE A 40 14.99 8.27 -3.20
N TYR A 41 14.33 7.67 -4.19
CA TYR A 41 14.98 7.16 -5.39
C TYR A 41 15.71 8.27 -6.15
N THR A 42 15.09 9.45 -6.29
CA THR A 42 15.69 10.63 -6.91
C THR A 42 16.92 11.11 -6.14
N PHE A 43 16.90 11.11 -4.81
CA PHE A 43 18.09 11.45 -4.02
C PHE A 43 19.24 10.47 -4.24
N ILE A 44 18.96 9.17 -4.33
CA ILE A 44 19.98 8.16 -4.65
C ILE A 44 20.53 8.39 -6.06
N ALA A 45 19.66 8.69 -7.03
CA ALA A 45 20.06 8.97 -8.40
C ALA A 45 21.00 10.21 -8.46
N ILE A 46 20.66 11.30 -7.77
CA ILE A 46 21.51 12.50 -7.68
C ILE A 46 22.86 12.17 -7.04
N GLN A 47 22.87 11.40 -5.95
CA GLN A 47 24.13 11.00 -5.30
C GLN A 47 25.01 10.13 -6.21
N SER A 48 24.41 9.31 -7.07
CA SER A 48 25.16 8.45 -7.99
C SER A 48 25.96 9.20 -9.05
N ILE A 49 25.63 10.47 -9.31
CA ILE A 49 26.42 11.36 -10.17
C ILE A 49 27.80 11.62 -9.55
N LYS A 50 27.87 11.75 -8.22
CA LYS A 50 29.11 12.03 -7.47
C LYS A 50 29.86 10.76 -7.10
N ASP A 51 29.13 9.73 -6.67
CA ASP A 51 29.70 8.42 -6.33
C ASP A 51 29.08 7.32 -7.22
N LYS A 52 29.84 6.91 -8.24
CA LYS A 52 29.41 5.87 -9.19
C LYS A 52 29.27 4.49 -8.54
N PHE A 53 29.85 4.26 -7.36
CA PHE A 53 29.75 2.98 -6.65
C PHE A 53 28.52 2.89 -5.75
N ILE A 54 27.82 4.00 -5.48
CA ILE A 54 26.66 4.02 -4.59
C ILE A 54 25.54 3.07 -5.05
N VAL A 55 25.34 2.94 -6.36
CA VAL A 55 24.33 2.04 -6.94
C VAL A 55 24.67 0.58 -6.65
N LYS A 56 25.96 0.23 -6.73
CA LYS A 56 26.44 -1.12 -6.38
C LYS A 56 26.32 -1.37 -4.88
N LYS A 57 26.69 -0.37 -4.04
CA LYS A 57 26.59 -0.44 -2.57
C LYS A 57 25.15 -0.59 -2.09
N LEU A 58 24.19 0.05 -2.77
CA LEU A 58 22.77 0.10 -2.40
C LEU A 58 21.87 -0.79 -3.27
N LYS A 59 22.43 -1.71 -4.06
CA LYS A 59 21.66 -2.52 -5.03
C LYS A 59 20.40 -3.16 -4.41
N GLY A 60 20.53 -3.83 -3.27
CA GLY A 60 19.39 -4.46 -2.58
C GLY A 60 18.34 -3.45 -2.10
N PHE A 61 18.79 -2.30 -1.57
CA PHE A 61 17.92 -1.21 -1.15
C PHE A 61 17.15 -0.61 -2.33
N ILE A 62 17.83 -0.36 -3.46
CA ILE A 62 17.22 0.19 -4.68
C ILE A 62 16.17 -0.77 -5.24
N ILE A 63 16.45 -2.08 -5.27
CA ILE A 63 15.49 -3.10 -5.73
C ILE A 63 14.26 -3.11 -4.81
N GLY A 64 14.45 -3.19 -3.50
CA GLY A 64 13.35 -3.17 -2.54
C GLY A 64 12.53 -1.89 -2.62
N LEU A 65 13.18 -0.73 -2.72
CA LEU A 65 12.52 0.57 -2.89
C LEU A 65 11.69 0.61 -4.18
N THR A 66 12.23 0.10 -5.28
CA THR A 66 11.52 0.03 -6.57
C THR A 66 10.27 -0.83 -6.47
N LEU A 67 10.38 -2.00 -5.83
CA LEU A 67 9.22 -2.88 -5.59
C LEU A 67 8.16 -2.18 -4.75
N VAL A 68 8.55 -1.52 -3.66
CA VAL A 68 7.62 -0.75 -2.79
C VAL A 68 6.90 0.34 -3.59
N ILE A 69 7.62 1.12 -4.41
CA ILE A 69 7.02 2.15 -5.28
C ILE A 69 5.96 1.52 -6.19
N LEU A 70 6.31 0.44 -6.92
CA LEU A 70 5.41 -0.21 -7.87
C LEU A 70 4.18 -0.80 -7.19
N LEU A 71 4.35 -1.44 -6.04
CA LEU A 71 3.26 -2.03 -5.26
C LEU A 71 2.31 -0.96 -4.71
N TYR A 72 2.83 0.12 -4.11
CA TYR A 72 2.00 1.26 -3.68
C TYR A 72 1.28 1.94 -4.86
N MET A 73 1.93 2.05 -6.02
CA MET A 73 1.27 2.55 -7.23
C MET A 73 0.14 1.62 -7.69
N ALA A 74 0.35 0.30 -7.67
CA ALA A 74 -0.69 -0.68 -8.03
C ALA A 74 -1.89 -0.62 -7.07
N GLU A 75 -1.64 -0.45 -5.76
CA GLU A 75 -2.70 -0.24 -4.78
C GLU A 75 -3.46 1.07 -5.05
N HIS A 76 -2.74 2.18 -5.23
CA HIS A 76 -3.32 3.50 -5.43
C HIS A 76 -4.10 3.63 -6.75
N LYS A 77 -3.52 3.18 -7.86
CA LYS A 77 -4.02 3.46 -9.22
C LYS A 77 -4.90 2.37 -9.80
N THR A 78 -4.87 1.17 -9.24
CA THR A 78 -5.61 0.02 -9.78
C THR A 78 -6.54 -0.59 -8.74
N LEU A 79 -6.02 -1.11 -7.64
CA LEU A 79 -6.85 -1.88 -6.71
C LEU A 79 -7.83 -1.02 -5.91
N LEU A 80 -7.40 0.17 -5.47
CA LEU A 80 -8.27 1.08 -4.73
C LEU A 80 -9.48 1.55 -5.57
N PRO A 81 -9.32 2.07 -6.81
CA PRO A 81 -10.46 2.44 -7.65
C PRO A 81 -11.43 1.27 -7.90
N ILE A 82 -10.90 0.07 -8.17
CA ILE A 82 -11.73 -1.13 -8.37
C ILE A 82 -12.52 -1.46 -7.09
N GLY A 83 -11.87 -1.43 -5.93
CA GLY A 83 -12.51 -1.68 -4.65
C GLY A 83 -13.61 -0.66 -4.34
N GLN A 84 -13.33 0.63 -4.56
CA GLN A 84 -14.30 1.72 -4.40
C GLN A 84 -15.52 1.54 -5.31
N GLN A 85 -15.29 1.25 -6.59
CA GLN A 85 -16.37 1.03 -7.55
C GLN A 85 -17.25 -0.15 -7.13
N LEU A 86 -16.65 -1.29 -6.77
CA LEU A 86 -17.39 -2.48 -6.33
C LEU A 86 -18.20 -2.21 -5.06
N ASN A 87 -17.64 -1.48 -4.10
CA ASN A 87 -18.32 -1.15 -2.86
C ASN A 87 -19.49 -0.17 -3.08
N ASN A 88 -19.30 0.85 -3.93
CA ASN A 88 -20.36 1.80 -4.28
C ASN A 88 -21.52 1.11 -5.01
N GLN A 89 -21.20 0.26 -6.00
CA GLN A 89 -22.21 -0.51 -6.73
C GLN A 89 -22.93 -1.52 -5.83
N TYR A 90 -22.21 -2.14 -4.86
CA TYR A 90 -22.80 -3.04 -3.88
C TYR A 90 -23.90 -2.33 -3.06
N TYR A 91 -23.60 -1.17 -2.49
CA TYR A 91 -24.57 -0.43 -1.69
C TYR A 91 -25.71 0.14 -2.54
N ALA A 92 -25.44 0.59 -3.78
CA ALA A 92 -26.50 1.01 -4.70
C ALA A 92 -27.51 -0.12 -4.97
N LEU A 93 -27.05 -1.34 -5.24
CA LEU A 93 -27.93 -2.50 -5.45
C LEU A 93 -28.68 -2.92 -4.18
N LEU A 94 -28.07 -2.76 -3.00
CA LEU A 94 -28.77 -2.99 -1.73
C LEU A 94 -29.89 -1.97 -1.51
N ASP A 95 -29.61 -0.70 -1.79
CA ASP A 95 -30.57 0.41 -1.66
C ASP A 95 -31.74 0.22 -2.66
N GLU A 96 -31.50 -0.41 -3.83
CA GLU A 96 -32.53 -0.82 -4.81
C GLU A 96 -33.25 -2.15 -4.48
N GLY A 97 -32.88 -2.84 -3.39
CA GLY A 97 -33.47 -4.13 -2.99
C GLY A 97 -32.97 -5.36 -3.78
N LYS A 98 -32.00 -5.20 -4.70
CA LYS A 98 -31.43 -6.25 -5.56
C LYS A 98 -30.38 -7.09 -4.85
N LYS A 99 -30.78 -7.79 -3.79
CA LYS A 99 -29.86 -8.51 -2.88
C LYS A 99 -28.99 -9.58 -3.56
N GLN A 100 -29.52 -10.30 -4.54
CA GLN A 100 -28.77 -11.36 -5.22
C GLN A 100 -27.61 -10.79 -6.07
N GLU A 101 -27.87 -9.73 -6.82
CA GLU A 101 -26.85 -9.04 -7.61
C GLU A 101 -25.80 -8.36 -6.72
N ALA A 102 -26.25 -7.74 -5.62
CA ALA A 102 -25.36 -7.14 -4.62
C ALA A 102 -24.37 -8.18 -4.06
N GLN A 103 -24.83 -9.41 -3.78
CA GLN A 103 -23.97 -10.47 -3.25
C GLN A 103 -22.83 -10.83 -4.21
N LEU A 104 -23.07 -10.82 -5.53
CA LEU A 104 -22.02 -11.06 -6.53
C LEU A 104 -20.92 -9.99 -6.48
N LEU A 105 -21.30 -8.72 -6.28
CA LEU A 105 -20.34 -7.63 -6.14
C LEU A 105 -19.55 -7.72 -4.82
N LYS A 106 -20.20 -8.14 -3.74
CA LYS A 106 -19.54 -8.38 -2.45
C LYS A 106 -18.43 -9.44 -2.57
N GLU A 107 -18.66 -10.52 -3.30
CA GLU A 107 -17.64 -11.55 -3.51
C GLU A 107 -16.47 -11.06 -4.38
N LYS A 108 -16.75 -10.24 -5.40
CA LYS A 108 -15.68 -9.56 -6.17
C LYS A 108 -14.87 -8.61 -5.29
N PHE A 109 -15.54 -7.82 -4.46
CA PHE A 109 -14.89 -6.90 -3.52
C PHE A 109 -13.99 -7.64 -2.54
N LYS A 110 -14.44 -8.75 -1.95
CA LYS A 110 -13.62 -9.59 -1.06
C LYS A 110 -12.33 -10.06 -1.73
N LYS A 111 -12.39 -10.48 -3.00
CA LYS A 111 -11.19 -10.89 -3.75
C LYS A 111 -10.21 -9.72 -3.92
N VAL A 112 -10.70 -8.56 -4.34
CA VAL A 112 -9.88 -7.35 -4.49
C VAL A 112 -9.27 -6.93 -3.16
N HIS A 113 -10.05 -6.94 -2.08
CA HIS A 113 -9.60 -6.62 -0.74
C HIS A 113 -8.53 -7.59 -0.23
N MET A 114 -8.67 -8.89 -0.50
CA MET A 114 -7.67 -9.90 -0.16
C MET A 114 -6.35 -9.67 -0.91
N ILE A 115 -6.41 -9.35 -2.20
CA ILE A 115 -5.24 -9.02 -3.02
C ILE A 115 -4.54 -7.77 -2.46
N SER A 116 -5.28 -6.69 -2.22
CA SER A 116 -4.70 -5.47 -1.63
C SER A 116 -4.09 -5.73 -0.25
N SER A 117 -4.78 -6.46 0.63
CA SER A 117 -4.25 -6.81 1.95
C SER A 117 -2.94 -7.60 1.87
N SER A 118 -2.84 -8.49 0.89
CA SER A 118 -1.62 -9.29 0.64
C SER A 118 -0.47 -8.42 0.13
N ILE A 119 -0.74 -7.50 -0.80
CA ILE A 119 0.25 -6.55 -1.30
C ILE A 119 0.72 -5.62 -0.19
N ASN A 120 -0.19 -5.08 0.62
CA ASN A 120 0.18 -4.22 1.73
C ASN A 120 1.05 -4.96 2.77
N LEU A 121 0.81 -6.26 2.99
CA LEU A 121 1.66 -7.09 3.86
C LEU A 121 3.06 -7.28 3.26
N ILE A 122 3.14 -7.54 1.95
CA ILE A 122 4.42 -7.61 1.23
C ILE A 122 5.17 -6.27 1.33
N ASN A 123 4.47 -5.14 1.14
CA ASN A 123 5.04 -3.80 1.32
C ASN A 123 5.62 -3.62 2.73
N LEU A 124 4.90 -4.03 3.76
CA LEU A 124 5.39 -3.97 5.14
C LEU A 124 6.67 -4.78 5.33
N LEU A 125 6.73 -6.02 4.81
CA LEU A 125 7.92 -6.86 4.91
C LEU A 125 9.12 -6.24 4.18
N ILE A 126 8.91 -5.68 2.99
CA ILE A 126 9.98 -5.00 2.25
C ILE A 126 10.44 -3.74 3.01
N LEU A 127 9.52 -2.95 3.58
CA LEU A 127 9.87 -1.78 4.37
C LEU A 127 10.69 -2.15 5.62
N ILE A 128 10.35 -3.25 6.31
CA ILE A 128 11.14 -3.79 7.42
C ILE A 128 12.55 -4.18 6.93
N TYR A 129 12.64 -4.88 5.80
CA TYR A 129 13.93 -5.22 5.18
C TYR A 129 14.77 -3.98 4.85
N LEU A 130 14.17 -2.95 4.24
CA LEU A 130 14.85 -1.70 3.89
C LEU A 130 15.35 -0.96 5.13
N PHE A 131 14.52 -0.92 6.18
CA PHE A 131 14.88 -0.30 7.45
C PHE A 131 16.04 -1.04 8.13
N TYR A 132 15.98 -2.38 8.18
CA TYR A 132 17.06 -3.20 8.71
C TYR A 132 18.36 -3.04 7.90
N SER A 133 18.26 -3.09 6.56
CA SER A 133 19.40 -2.90 5.66
C SER A 133 20.09 -1.54 5.87
N TYR A 134 19.31 -0.50 6.13
CA TYR A 134 19.82 0.82 6.47
C TYR A 134 20.53 0.85 7.83
N LEU A 135 19.93 0.25 8.86
CA LEU A 135 20.53 0.20 10.21
C LEU A 135 21.84 -0.58 10.25
N SER A 136 21.89 -1.79 9.67
CA SER A 136 23.10 -2.62 9.67
C SER A 136 24.27 -1.94 8.97
N LYS A 137 24.03 -1.26 7.84
CA LYS A 137 25.08 -0.48 7.14
C LYS A 137 25.61 0.68 7.99
N ARG A 138 24.77 1.29 8.83
CA ARG A 138 25.17 2.39 9.71
C ARG A 138 26.03 1.92 10.89
N GLU A 139 25.84 0.68 11.33
CA GLU A 139 26.68 0.06 12.38
C GLU A 139 28.05 -0.33 11.83
N GLU A 140 28.12 -0.88 10.62
CA GLU A 140 29.39 -1.17 9.92
C GLU A 140 30.27 0.07 9.73
N GLU A 141 29.67 1.24 9.47
CA GLU A 141 30.41 2.50 9.30
C GLU A 141 30.94 3.11 10.62
N LYS A 142 30.56 2.56 11.79
CA LYS A 142 31.02 3.01 13.11
C LYS A 142 32.06 2.10 13.77
N SER A 143 32.25 0.88 13.25
CA SER A 143 33.24 -0.10 13.73
C SER A 143 34.56 0.02 12.97
#